data_AF-A0A922S9V5-F1
#
_entry.id   AF-A0A922S9V5-F1
#
_cell.length_a   1.000
_cell.length_b   1.000
_cell.length_c   1.000
_cell.angle_alpha   90.00
_cell.angle_beta   90.00
_cell.angle_gamma   90.00
#
_symmetry.space_group_name_H-M   'P 1'
#
loop_
_entity.id
_entity.type
_entity.pdbx_description
1 polymer ?
#
loop_
_entity_poly.entity_id
_entity_poly.type
_entity_poly.pdbx_seq_one_letter_code
_entity_poly.pdbx_strand_id
1 'polypeptide(L)'
;MKNAIEKVKRGKTAIITSSPYRLEVEASQNKQAEKIKKALIFQKDMKPTKREAKNAKPGLYLFGEIINSILYTYGMLLVVSLPRLPTGWSIRLLTGWYWLYCILLVVSYRASMTAILANPAPRVTIDTLRELVDSKVTCGGWGTQSKKFFQESLDDNTQKIGEKFETIDDPLKAANKVAEGVYAYYANSDFLKYISVVRKTALKGSNDNSTNTTEVTPKKDTQRNLHIMSDCAVNIPISIGFHKNSPLKPLADVYMWRVVEVGLVEKWLNDVMYPIHSLETNEDEVKALMNLKKLYGAFIALAIGYTLSALCLTGELIHWHFIVKRDPNFDKYALHLYYRKKNY
;
A
#
# COMPACT_ATOMS: atom_id res chain seq x y z
N MET A 1 85.48 46.72 -21.25
CA MET A 1 84.91 48.07 -21.46
C MET A 1 83.75 47.91 -22.44
N LYS A 2 82.49 48.02 -21.98
CA LYS A 2 81.68 49.27 -22.03
C LYS A 2 81.67 49.82 -23.47
N ASN A 3 80.57 49.83 -24.21
CA ASN A 3 79.31 50.56 -23.96
C ASN A 3 78.27 50.13 -25.02
N ALA A 4 76.99 49.89 -24.69
CA ALA A 4 75.88 50.87 -24.69
C ALA A 4 75.58 51.38 -26.13
N ILE A 5 74.39 51.39 -26.73
CA ILE A 5 72.96 51.32 -26.36
C ILE A 5 72.21 50.99 -27.67
N GLU A 6 70.94 50.55 -27.55
CA GLU A 6 69.84 50.67 -28.52
C GLU A 6 69.22 49.32 -28.93
N LYS A 7 68.11 48.95 -28.27
CA LYS A 7 67.18 47.93 -28.78
C LYS A 7 65.74 48.38 -28.62
N VAL A 8 65.23 48.80 -29.76
CA VAL A 8 63.86 49.00 -30.23
C VAL A 8 62.82 48.09 -29.53
N LYS A 9 61.78 48.74 -28.97
CA LYS A 9 60.53 48.14 -28.47
C LYS A 9 59.76 47.48 -29.63
N ARG A 10 59.56 46.15 -29.57
CA ARG A 10 58.50 45.45 -30.32
C ARG A 10 57.27 45.33 -29.42
N GLY A 11 56.18 45.95 -29.85
CA GLY A 11 54.85 45.75 -29.26
C GLY A 11 54.40 44.31 -29.44
N LYS A 12 53.99 43.66 -28.35
CA LYS A 12 53.28 42.38 -28.36
C LYS A 12 51.81 42.68 -28.11
N THR A 13 50.99 42.56 -29.15
CA THR A 13 49.54 42.43 -29.07
C THR A 13 49.23 41.04 -28.47
N ALA A 14 48.64 41.03 -27.28
CA ALA A 14 48.11 39.81 -26.67
C ALA A 14 46.64 39.66 -27.08
N ILE A 15 46.33 38.56 -27.77
CA ILE A 15 44.95 38.16 -28.06
C ILE A 15 44.42 37.50 -26.78
N ILE A 16 43.50 38.18 -26.08
CA ILE A 16 42.81 37.63 -24.92
C ILE A 16 41.59 36.87 -25.44
N THR A 17 41.65 35.53 -25.43
CA THR A 17 40.46 34.70 -25.63
C THR A 17 39.83 34.43 -24.27
N SER A 18 38.62 34.96 -24.03
CA SER A 18 37.83 34.63 -22.85
C SER A 18 37.11 33.30 -23.08
N SER A 19 37.69 32.21 -22.59
CA SER A 19 36.98 30.93 -22.51
C SER A 19 35.91 31.00 -21.41
N PRO A 20 34.63 30.76 -21.71
CA PRO A 20 33.52 30.90 -20.75
C PRO A 20 33.62 29.94 -19.56
N TYR A 21 34.39 28.86 -19.67
CA TYR A 21 34.54 27.84 -18.64
C TYR A 21 35.32 28.29 -17.39
N ARG A 22 36.20 29.30 -17.49
CA ARG A 22 37.03 29.71 -16.35
C ARG A 22 36.27 30.57 -15.33
N LEU A 23 35.33 31.39 -15.80
CA LEU A 23 34.47 32.21 -14.94
C LEU A 23 33.42 31.36 -14.20
N GLU A 24 32.97 30.26 -14.81
CA GLU A 24 31.98 29.35 -14.22
C GLU A 24 32.58 28.51 -13.08
N VAL A 25 33.86 28.13 -13.19
CA VAL A 25 34.61 27.45 -12.13
C VAL A 25 34.89 28.39 -10.96
N GLU A 26 35.26 29.64 -11.20
CA GLU A 26 35.47 30.64 -10.13
C GLU A 26 34.15 31.03 -9.43
N ALA A 27 33.03 31.12 -10.17
CA ALA A 27 31.70 31.35 -9.60
C ALA A 27 31.22 30.15 -8.74
N SER A 28 31.49 28.92 -9.18
CA SER A 28 31.23 27.69 -8.43
C SER A 28 32.04 27.63 -7.14
N GLN A 29 33.35 27.91 -7.19
CA GLN A 29 34.21 27.93 -6.01
C GLN A 29 33.84 29.03 -5.02
N ASN A 30 33.46 30.22 -5.49
CA ASN A 30 32.99 31.30 -4.63
C ASN A 30 31.65 30.97 -3.95
N LYS A 31 30.72 30.30 -4.66
CA LYS A 31 29.44 29.85 -4.09
C LYS A 31 29.62 28.76 -3.04
N GLN A 32 30.62 27.89 -3.22
CA GLN A 32 31.01 26.87 -2.26
C GLN A 32 31.71 27.47 -1.03
N ALA A 33 32.60 28.44 -1.23
CA ALA A 33 33.24 29.19 -0.15
C ALA A 33 32.22 30.01 0.66
N GLU A 34 31.20 30.57 0.02
CA GLU A 34 30.12 31.29 0.68
C GLU A 34 29.20 30.36 1.49
N LYS A 35 28.90 29.15 0.98
CA LYS A 35 28.21 28.11 1.76
C LYS A 35 29.01 27.66 2.98
N ILE A 36 30.33 27.48 2.83
CA ILE A 36 31.24 27.11 3.92
C ILE A 36 31.31 28.26 4.95
N LYS A 37 31.39 29.52 4.50
CA LYS A 37 31.31 30.69 5.38
C LYS A 37 29.99 30.76 6.13
N LYS A 38 28.85 30.53 5.46
CA LYS A 38 27.51 30.50 6.10
C LYS A 38 27.40 29.35 7.11
N ALA A 39 27.95 28.18 6.80
CA ALA A 39 28.02 27.05 7.73
C ALA A 39 28.92 27.34 8.95
N LEU A 40 30.05 28.03 8.76
CA LEU A 40 30.95 28.47 9.83
C LEU A 40 30.33 29.55 10.72
N ILE A 41 29.56 30.48 10.14
CA ILE A 41 28.82 31.51 10.87
C ILE A 41 27.70 30.85 11.69
N PHE A 42 26.94 29.94 11.08
CA PHE A 42 25.92 29.14 11.77
C PHE A 42 26.51 28.32 12.93
N GLN A 43 27.70 27.74 12.75
CA GLN A 43 28.41 27.01 13.81
C GLN A 43 28.95 27.93 14.92
N LYS A 44 29.21 29.20 14.60
CA LYS A 44 29.67 30.23 15.55
C LYS A 44 28.51 30.79 16.37
N ASP A 45 27.32 30.89 15.79
CA ASP A 45 26.09 31.33 16.47
C ASP A 45 25.49 30.23 17.36
N MET A 46 25.83 28.96 17.11
CA MET A 46 25.49 27.82 17.99
C MET A 46 26.43 27.68 19.20
N LYS A 47 27.48 28.50 19.32
CA LYS A 47 28.30 28.58 20.55
C LYS A 47 27.63 29.56 21.51
N PRO A 48 27.26 29.14 22.74
CA PRO A 48 26.63 30.04 23.68
C PRO A 48 27.53 31.23 23.99
N THR A 49 26.93 32.41 24.06
CA THR A 49 27.58 33.65 24.48
C THR A 49 28.26 33.41 25.83
N LYS A 50 29.53 33.82 25.97
CA LYS A 50 30.44 33.57 27.12
C LYS A 50 29.88 33.85 28.54
N ARG A 51 28.68 34.43 28.68
CA ARG A 51 28.02 34.70 29.96
C ARG A 51 27.15 33.56 30.48
N GLU A 52 26.58 32.70 29.63
CA GLU A 52 25.77 31.55 30.07
C GLU A 52 26.62 30.31 30.41
N ALA A 53 27.88 30.29 29.96
CA ALA A 53 28.82 29.19 30.15
C ALA A 53 29.36 29.03 31.59
N LYS A 54 29.05 29.94 32.53
CA LYS A 54 29.61 29.88 33.89
C LYS A 54 28.85 28.97 34.88
N ASN A 55 27.62 28.57 34.60
CA ASN A 55 26.79 27.79 35.55
C ASN A 55 26.28 26.43 35.04
N ALA A 56 26.55 26.03 33.80
CA ALA A 56 26.08 24.75 33.26
C ALA A 56 27.24 23.75 33.15
N LYS A 57 27.14 22.61 33.85
CA LYS A 57 28.11 21.51 33.76
C LYS A 57 28.23 21.03 32.30
N PRO A 58 29.45 20.85 31.75
CA PRO A 58 29.66 20.55 30.33
C PRO A 58 29.11 19.16 29.99
N GLY A 59 27.96 19.12 29.32
CA GLY A 59 27.34 17.86 28.87
C GLY A 59 25.82 17.80 28.99
N LEU A 60 25.23 18.62 29.86
CA LEU A 60 23.78 18.59 30.15
C LEU A 60 22.95 19.49 29.24
N TYR A 61 23.58 20.34 28.43
CA TYR A 61 22.88 21.33 27.60
C TYR A 61 21.98 20.69 26.54
N LEU A 62 22.31 19.47 26.07
CA LEU A 62 21.55 18.81 24.99
C LEU A 62 20.11 18.46 25.41
N PHE A 63 19.90 18.14 26.69
CA PHE A 63 18.58 17.81 27.26
C PHE A 63 18.15 18.85 28.31
N GLY A 64 18.83 20.00 28.37
CA GLY A 64 18.55 21.03 29.38
C GLY A 64 17.21 21.74 29.15
N GLU A 65 16.83 21.91 27.88
CA GLU A 65 15.52 22.45 27.50
C GLU A 65 14.56 21.31 27.15
N ILE A 66 13.34 21.39 27.68
CA ILE A 66 12.28 20.38 27.48
C ILE A 66 11.97 20.19 25.99
N ILE A 67 11.97 21.28 25.22
CA ILE A 67 11.71 21.27 23.78
C ILE A 67 12.78 20.47 23.03
N ASN A 68 14.06 20.72 23.34
CA ASN A 68 15.18 20.00 22.74
C ASN A 68 15.18 18.53 23.14
N SER A 69 14.83 18.23 24.40
CA SER A 69 14.71 16.85 24.87
C SER A 69 13.65 16.08 24.08
N ILE A 70 12.45 16.64 23.92
CA ILE A 70 11.35 16.02 23.17
C ILE A 70 11.73 15.82 21.70
N LEU A 71 12.33 16.83 21.08
CA LEU A 71 12.75 16.77 19.68
C LEU A 71 13.81 15.69 19.45
N TYR A 72 14.81 15.59 20.33
CA TYR A 72 15.86 14.58 20.20
C TYR A 72 15.34 13.16 20.49
N THR A 73 14.45 12.97 21.46
CA THR A 73 13.82 11.65 21.69
C THR A 73 12.97 11.22 20.50
N TYR A 74 12.21 12.13 19.91
CA TYR A 74 11.41 11.84 18.71
C TYR A 74 12.29 11.58 17.48
N GLY A 75 13.38 12.33 17.32
CA GLY A 75 14.37 12.09 16.27
C GLY A 75 15.04 10.72 16.37
N MET A 76 15.42 10.29 17.58
CA MET A 76 15.96 8.95 17.81
C MET A 76 14.95 7.84 17.44
N LEU A 77 13.66 8.03 17.74
CA LEU A 77 12.59 7.09 17.35
C LEU A 77 12.47 6.96 15.82
N LEU A 78 12.64 8.06 15.09
CA LEU A 78 12.67 8.09 13.63
C LEU A 78 14.01 7.62 13.03
N VAL A 79 14.94 7.11 13.85
CA VAL A 79 16.28 6.65 13.44
C VAL A 79 17.11 7.80 12.83
N VAL A 80 16.88 9.03 13.29
CA VAL A 80 17.70 10.19 12.96
C VAL A 80 18.86 10.28 13.97
N SER A 81 20.08 10.46 13.47
CA SER A 81 21.28 10.53 14.30
C SER A 81 21.35 11.82 15.11
N LEU A 82 21.87 11.73 16.34
CA LEU A 82 22.11 12.90 17.18
C LEU A 82 23.27 13.73 16.65
N PRO A 83 23.16 15.07 16.65
CA PRO A 83 24.24 15.95 16.20
C PRO A 83 25.48 15.87 17.10
N ARG A 84 25.31 15.59 18.40
CA ARG A 84 26.40 15.32 19.35
C ARG A 84 26.00 14.30 20.40
N LEU A 85 26.94 13.44 20.77
CA LEU A 85 26.78 12.47 21.85
C LEU A 85 26.93 13.18 23.21
N PRO A 86 26.08 12.85 24.20
CA PRO A 86 26.21 13.44 25.52
C PRO A 86 27.48 12.91 26.22
N THR A 87 28.12 13.74 27.03
CA THR A 87 29.44 13.43 27.63
C THR A 87 29.35 12.64 28.94
N GLY A 88 28.24 12.75 29.68
CA GLY A 88 28.04 12.06 30.96
C GLY A 88 27.78 10.55 30.80
N TRP A 89 28.31 9.74 31.71
CA TRP A 89 28.13 8.27 31.69
C TRP A 89 26.67 7.83 31.84
N SER A 90 25.92 8.42 32.78
CA SER A 90 24.51 8.04 33.05
C SER A 90 23.60 8.29 31.84
N ILE A 91 23.80 9.40 31.14
CA ILE A 91 22.97 9.78 30.00
C ILE A 91 23.34 9.02 28.73
N ARG A 92 24.59 8.55 28.61
CA ARG A 92 25.02 7.60 27.56
C ARG A 92 24.35 6.25 27.73
N LEU A 93 24.28 5.74 28.96
CA LEU A 93 23.60 4.47 29.26
C LEU A 93 22.11 4.56 28.93
N LEU A 94 21.44 5.63 29.39
CA LEU A 94 20.03 5.88 29.08
C LEU A 94 19.78 5.99 27.57
N THR A 95 20.62 6.77 26.87
CA THR A 95 20.50 6.94 25.42
C THR A 95 20.74 5.64 24.68
N GLY A 96 21.73 4.83 25.10
CA GLY A 96 22.02 3.53 24.50
C GLY A 96 20.85 2.55 24.66
N TRP A 97 20.25 2.49 25.85
CA TRP A 97 19.08 1.65 26.10
C TRP A 97 17.85 2.10 25.30
N TYR A 98 17.59 3.41 25.28
CA TYR A 98 16.50 3.98 24.50
C TYR A 98 16.69 3.76 22.99
N TRP A 99 17.93 3.84 22.51
CA TRP A 99 18.25 3.57 21.11
C TRP A 99 17.98 2.11 20.73
N LEU A 100 18.37 1.14 21.58
CA LEU A 100 18.02 -0.27 21.37
C LEU A 100 16.51 -0.49 21.34
N TYR A 101 15.77 0.17 22.24
CA TYR A 101 14.31 0.13 22.25
C TYR A 101 13.71 0.68 20.93
N CYS A 102 14.20 1.82 20.44
CA CYS A 102 13.73 2.41 19.18
C CYS A 102 13.97 1.49 17.99
N ILE A 103 15.14 0.86 17.90
CA ILE A 103 15.45 -0.11 16.83
C ILE A 103 14.50 -1.30 16.90
N LEU A 104 14.29 -1.88 18.08
CA LEU A 104 13.39 -3.01 18.24
C LEU A 104 11.96 -2.65 17.81
N LEU A 105 11.48 -1.46 18.18
CA LEU A 105 10.16 -0.97 17.79
C LEU A 105 10.07 -0.76 16.27
N VAL A 106 11.02 -0.06 15.65
CA VAL A 106 10.99 0.21 14.20
C VAL A 106 11.11 -1.08 13.39
N VAL A 107 11.97 -2.01 13.80
CA VAL A 107 12.14 -3.29 13.12
C VAL A 107 10.88 -4.16 13.25
N SER A 108 10.30 -4.27 14.44
CA SER A 108 9.06 -5.03 14.64
C SER A 108 7.89 -4.44 13.85
N TYR A 109 7.73 -3.11 13.87
CA TYR A 109 6.72 -2.44 13.05
C TYR A 109 6.91 -2.70 11.55
N ARG A 110 8.14 -2.56 11.04
CA ARG A 110 8.45 -2.83 9.63
C ARG A 110 8.17 -4.29 9.28
N ALA A 111 8.57 -5.24 10.12
CA ALA A 111 8.34 -6.66 9.90
C ALA A 111 6.84 -6.99 9.85
N SER A 112 6.05 -6.53 10.81
CA SER A 112 4.59 -6.73 10.82
C SER A 112 3.92 -6.10 9.61
N MET A 113 4.32 -4.89 9.22
CA MET A 113 3.79 -4.23 8.02
C MET A 113 4.11 -5.04 6.75
N THR A 114 5.35 -5.52 6.62
CA THR A 114 5.72 -6.37 5.47
C THR A 114 4.94 -7.68 5.42
N ALA A 115 4.65 -8.29 6.57
CA ALA A 115 3.86 -9.52 6.64
C ALA A 115 2.42 -9.29 6.18
N ILE A 116 1.78 -8.22 6.65
CA ILE A 116 0.40 -7.85 6.27
C ILE A 116 0.30 -7.49 4.79
N LEU A 117 1.34 -6.82 4.24
CA LEU A 117 1.38 -6.48 2.82
C LEU A 117 1.66 -7.69 1.93
N ALA A 118 2.44 -8.66 2.40
CA ALA A 118 2.76 -9.89 1.69
C ALA A 118 1.56 -10.84 1.65
N ASN A 119 0.81 -10.96 2.74
CA ASN A 119 -0.39 -11.81 2.81
C ASN A 119 -1.62 -10.98 3.23
N PRO A 120 -2.39 -10.43 2.27
CA PRO A 120 -3.63 -9.74 2.59
C PRO A 120 -4.60 -10.73 3.25
N ALA A 121 -5.28 -10.28 4.32
CA ALA A 121 -6.26 -11.12 5.01
C ALA A 121 -7.29 -11.71 4.02
N PRO A 122 -7.66 -13.00 4.18
CA PRO A 122 -8.65 -13.63 3.32
C PRO A 122 -9.96 -12.84 3.38
N ARG A 123 -10.61 -12.72 2.23
CA ARG A 123 -11.92 -12.06 2.15
C ARG A 123 -12.93 -12.94 2.90
N VAL A 124 -13.85 -12.34 3.64
CA VAL A 124 -14.96 -13.09 4.24
C VAL A 124 -15.81 -13.64 3.10
N THR A 125 -15.76 -14.95 2.93
CA THR A 125 -16.46 -15.72 1.89
C THR A 125 -17.45 -16.66 2.55
N ILE A 126 -18.55 -16.95 1.84
CA ILE A 126 -19.54 -17.93 2.31
C ILE A 126 -19.02 -19.31 1.91
N ASP A 127 -18.51 -20.06 2.90
CA ASP A 127 -17.86 -21.35 2.65
C ASP A 127 -18.68 -22.56 3.15
N THR A 128 -19.71 -22.32 3.96
CA THR A 128 -20.57 -23.38 4.50
C THR A 128 -22.03 -23.16 4.15
N LEU A 129 -22.78 -24.27 4.06
CA LEU A 129 -24.22 -24.21 3.82
C LEU A 129 -24.98 -23.44 4.92
N ARG A 130 -24.52 -23.56 6.17
CA ARG A 130 -25.10 -22.84 7.32
C ARG A 130 -24.93 -21.33 7.19
N GLU A 131 -23.72 -20.89 6.83
CA GLU A 131 -23.44 -19.48 6.58
C GLU A 131 -24.27 -18.94 5.40
N LEU A 132 -24.50 -19.76 4.37
CA LEU A 132 -25.38 -19.40 3.26
C LEU A 132 -26.84 -19.21 3.71
N VAL A 133 -27.35 -20.08 4.58
CA VAL A 133 -28.71 -19.98 5.14
C VAL A 133 -28.89 -18.74 6.01
N ASP A 134 -27.90 -18.46 6.86
CA ASP A 134 -27.87 -17.31 7.77
C ASP A 134 -27.70 -15.99 6.99
N SER A 135 -27.06 -16.06 5.82
CA SER A 135 -26.94 -14.91 4.93
C SER A 135 -28.28 -14.49 4.33
N LYS A 136 -28.39 -13.21 3.95
CA LYS A 136 -29.55 -12.66 3.24
C LYS A 136 -29.54 -12.95 1.73
N VAL A 137 -28.64 -13.82 1.27
CA VAL A 137 -28.45 -14.12 -0.15
C VAL A 137 -29.53 -15.08 -0.61
N THR A 138 -30.09 -14.83 -1.80
CA THR A 138 -31.05 -15.73 -2.43
C THR A 138 -30.32 -16.89 -3.10
N CYS A 139 -30.86 -18.10 -3.02
CA CYS A 139 -30.24 -19.28 -3.62
C CYS A 139 -31.00 -19.66 -4.88
N GLY A 140 -30.34 -20.35 -5.81
CA GLY A 140 -31.07 -20.91 -6.94
C GLY A 140 -30.20 -21.69 -7.89
N GLY A 141 -30.83 -22.27 -8.90
CA GLY A 141 -30.16 -23.22 -9.79
C GLY A 141 -31.01 -23.52 -11.00
N TRP A 142 -30.52 -24.45 -11.81
CA TRP A 142 -31.17 -24.85 -13.04
C TRP A 142 -32.37 -25.78 -12.77
N GLY A 143 -33.48 -25.51 -13.43
CA GLY A 143 -34.65 -26.38 -13.44
C GLY A 143 -35.50 -26.37 -12.16
N THR A 144 -36.77 -26.74 -12.34
CA THR A 144 -37.73 -26.88 -11.22
C THR A 144 -37.47 -28.14 -10.39
N GLN A 145 -36.75 -29.14 -10.93
CA GLN A 145 -36.40 -30.36 -10.21
C GLN A 145 -35.44 -30.06 -9.05
N SER A 146 -34.44 -29.20 -9.28
CA SER A 146 -33.50 -28.77 -8.24
C SER A 146 -34.25 -28.10 -7.08
N LYS A 147 -35.20 -27.21 -7.41
CA LYS A 147 -36.04 -26.55 -6.40
C LYS A 147 -36.82 -27.57 -5.56
N LYS A 148 -37.50 -28.53 -6.20
CA LYS A 148 -38.23 -29.59 -5.49
C LYS A 148 -37.30 -30.45 -4.62
N PHE A 149 -36.12 -30.80 -5.13
CA PHE A 149 -35.11 -31.55 -4.38
C PHE A 149 -34.74 -30.85 -3.06
N PHE A 150 -34.51 -29.54 -3.07
CA PHE A 150 -34.22 -28.79 -1.84
C PHE A 150 -35.44 -28.67 -0.93
N GLN A 151 -36.65 -28.51 -1.48
CA GLN A 151 -37.89 -28.42 -0.69
C GLN A 151 -38.28 -29.74 0.00
N GLU A 152 -38.02 -30.87 -0.66
CA GLU A 152 -38.30 -32.22 -0.14
C GLU A 152 -37.15 -32.78 0.72
N SER A 153 -36.10 -31.99 0.95
CA SER A 153 -34.97 -32.40 1.78
C SER A 153 -35.35 -32.55 3.26
N LEU A 154 -34.72 -33.52 3.93
CA LEU A 154 -34.93 -33.80 5.36
C LEU A 154 -34.10 -32.89 6.28
N ASP A 155 -33.08 -32.23 5.74
CA ASP A 155 -32.19 -31.34 6.50
C ASP A 155 -32.77 -29.93 6.55
N ASP A 156 -32.87 -29.36 7.75
CA ASP A 156 -33.48 -28.05 8.01
C ASP A 156 -32.76 -26.91 7.25
N ASN A 157 -31.43 -26.97 7.13
CA ASN A 157 -30.65 -25.95 6.40
C ASN A 157 -30.96 -26.01 4.89
N THR A 158 -30.97 -27.22 4.34
CA THR A 158 -31.25 -27.50 2.94
C THR A 158 -32.70 -27.16 2.57
N GLN A 159 -33.64 -27.41 3.47
CA GLN A 159 -35.05 -27.06 3.31
C GLN A 159 -35.26 -25.55 3.27
N LYS A 160 -34.62 -24.79 4.18
CA LYS A 160 -34.61 -23.32 4.18
C LYS A 160 -34.03 -22.73 2.89
N ILE A 161 -33.04 -23.38 2.29
CA ILE A 161 -32.53 -23.02 0.96
C ILE A 161 -33.58 -23.25 -0.12
N GLY A 162 -34.30 -24.38 -0.05
CA GLY A 162 -35.39 -24.73 -0.97
C GLY A 162 -36.54 -23.71 -0.96
N GLU A 163 -36.87 -23.16 0.21
CA GLU A 163 -37.88 -22.10 0.34
C GLU A 163 -37.45 -20.81 -0.37
N LYS A 164 -36.17 -20.44 -0.26
CA LYS A 164 -35.57 -19.25 -0.89
C LYS A 164 -35.11 -19.50 -2.34
N PHE A 165 -35.44 -20.65 -2.94
CA PHE A 165 -34.87 -21.08 -4.22
C PHE A 165 -35.55 -20.41 -5.43
N GLU A 166 -34.77 -19.66 -6.21
CA GLU A 166 -35.17 -19.10 -7.51
C GLU A 166 -34.64 -19.97 -8.66
N THR A 167 -35.46 -20.17 -9.69
CA THR A 167 -35.04 -20.91 -10.89
C THR A 167 -34.55 -19.93 -11.95
N ILE A 168 -33.26 -20.03 -12.32
CA ILE A 168 -32.66 -19.24 -13.38
C ILE A 168 -32.01 -20.20 -14.36
N ASP A 169 -32.56 -20.27 -15.57
CA ASP A 169 -32.09 -21.24 -16.57
C ASP A 169 -30.83 -20.80 -17.32
N ASP A 170 -30.60 -19.49 -17.43
CA ASP A 170 -29.41 -18.93 -18.09
C ASP A 170 -28.22 -18.82 -17.10
N PRO A 171 -27.14 -19.60 -17.30
CA PRO A 171 -26.00 -19.61 -16.39
C PRO A 171 -25.22 -18.29 -16.38
N LEU A 172 -25.18 -17.54 -17.49
CA LEU A 172 -24.46 -16.25 -17.55
C LEU A 172 -25.23 -15.17 -16.76
N LYS A 173 -26.55 -15.15 -16.89
CA LYS A 173 -27.43 -14.29 -16.08
C LYS A 173 -27.33 -14.63 -14.59
N ALA A 174 -27.29 -15.91 -14.24
CA ALA A 174 -27.05 -16.35 -12.87
C ALA A 174 -25.68 -15.84 -12.36
N ALA A 175 -24.60 -16.05 -13.12
CA ALA A 175 -23.26 -15.57 -12.76
C ALA A 175 -23.18 -14.05 -12.58
N ASN A 176 -23.93 -13.28 -13.38
CA ASN A 176 -24.04 -11.82 -13.21
C ASN A 176 -24.68 -11.45 -11.86
N LYS A 177 -25.80 -12.08 -11.50
CA LYS A 177 -26.44 -11.87 -10.19
C LYS A 177 -25.55 -12.31 -9.01
N VAL A 178 -24.76 -13.39 -9.18
CA VAL A 178 -23.78 -13.81 -8.17
C VAL A 178 -22.71 -12.73 -7.97
N ALA A 179 -22.21 -12.14 -9.07
CA ALA A 179 -21.21 -11.07 -9.01
C ALA A 179 -21.73 -9.79 -8.31
N GLU A 180 -23.04 -9.52 -8.36
CA GLU A 180 -23.71 -8.46 -7.61
C GLU A 180 -23.76 -8.75 -6.09
N GLY A 181 -23.61 -10.01 -5.69
CA GLY A 181 -23.60 -10.45 -4.29
C GLY A 181 -24.99 -10.62 -3.67
N VAL A 182 -26.04 -10.70 -4.51
CA VAL A 182 -27.45 -10.86 -4.08
C VAL A 182 -27.91 -12.31 -4.21
N TYR A 183 -27.19 -13.12 -5.00
CA TYR A 183 -27.60 -14.46 -5.39
C TYR A 183 -26.46 -15.48 -5.25
N ALA A 184 -26.79 -16.72 -4.92
CA ALA A 184 -25.91 -17.88 -4.91
C ALA A 184 -26.45 -18.92 -5.90
N TYR A 185 -25.55 -19.46 -6.72
CA TYR A 185 -25.91 -20.39 -7.79
C TYR A 185 -25.46 -21.82 -7.45
N TYR A 186 -26.42 -22.75 -7.45
CA TYR A 186 -26.20 -24.17 -7.26
C TYR A 186 -25.98 -24.87 -8.61
N ALA A 187 -24.82 -25.49 -8.75
CA ALA A 187 -24.50 -26.40 -9.85
C ALA A 187 -23.31 -27.32 -9.48
N ASN A 188 -22.93 -28.19 -10.41
CA ASN A 188 -21.72 -29.02 -10.28
C ASN A 188 -20.45 -28.16 -10.15
N SER A 189 -19.52 -28.56 -9.27
CA SER A 189 -18.26 -27.85 -9.00
C SER A 189 -17.44 -27.53 -10.26
N ASP A 190 -17.33 -28.47 -11.19
CA ASP A 190 -16.53 -28.28 -12.41
C ASP A 190 -17.24 -27.35 -13.39
N PHE A 191 -18.57 -27.37 -13.40
CA PHE A 191 -19.36 -26.41 -14.17
C PHE A 191 -19.27 -24.99 -13.60
N LEU A 192 -19.20 -24.84 -12.26
CA LEU A 192 -18.98 -23.55 -11.62
C LEU A 192 -17.60 -22.97 -11.97
N LYS A 193 -16.55 -23.81 -11.99
CA LYS A 193 -15.21 -23.42 -12.47
C LYS A 193 -15.22 -23.01 -13.94
N TYR A 194 -15.94 -23.75 -14.79
CA TYR A 194 -16.10 -23.40 -16.19
C TYR A 194 -16.75 -22.02 -16.35
N ILE A 195 -17.87 -21.77 -15.66
CA ILE A 195 -18.59 -20.48 -15.72
C ILE A 195 -17.71 -19.32 -15.24
N SER A 196 -16.94 -19.51 -14.16
CA SER A 196 -16.09 -18.45 -13.62
C SER A 196 -15.05 -18.00 -14.65
N VAL A 197 -14.45 -18.94 -15.38
CA VAL A 197 -13.47 -18.66 -16.45
C VAL A 197 -14.14 -18.07 -17.69
N VAL A 198 -15.26 -18.63 -18.15
CA VAL A 198 -15.97 -18.12 -19.34
C VAL A 198 -16.39 -16.67 -19.16
N ARG A 199 -16.99 -16.34 -18.00
CA ARG A 199 -17.38 -14.98 -17.66
C ARG A 199 -16.19 -14.03 -17.72
N LYS A 200 -15.08 -14.42 -17.09
CA LYS A 200 -13.86 -13.64 -17.01
C LYS A 200 -13.25 -13.37 -18.39
N THR A 201 -13.26 -14.36 -19.27
CA THR A 201 -12.84 -14.20 -20.67
C THR A 201 -13.76 -13.26 -21.43
N ALA A 202 -15.09 -13.37 -21.25
CA ALA A 202 -16.05 -12.45 -21.85
C ALA A 202 -15.84 -10.99 -21.39
N LEU A 203 -15.47 -10.78 -20.12
CA LEU A 203 -15.14 -9.47 -19.59
C LEU A 203 -13.81 -8.92 -20.15
N LYS A 204 -12.79 -9.77 -20.31
CA LYS A 204 -11.50 -9.37 -20.92
C LYS A 204 -11.68 -8.95 -22.38
N GLY A 205 -12.45 -9.70 -23.18
CA GLY A 205 -12.70 -9.41 -24.60
C GLY A 205 -13.53 -8.14 -24.87
N SER A 206 -14.31 -7.66 -23.89
CA SER A 206 -15.10 -6.42 -24.01
C SER A 206 -14.26 -5.14 -23.89
N ASN A 207 -13.01 -5.23 -23.38
CA ASN A 207 -12.16 -4.05 -23.20
C ASN A 207 -11.49 -3.56 -24.49
N ASP A 208 -11.45 -4.35 -25.58
CA ASP A 208 -10.69 -3.98 -26.78
C ASP A 208 -11.46 -3.15 -27.81
N ASN A 209 -12.80 -2.99 -27.74
CA ASN A 209 -13.59 -2.38 -28.83
C ASN A 209 -14.70 -1.37 -28.45
N SER A 210 -14.73 -0.78 -27.25
CA SER A 210 -15.79 0.19 -26.90
C SER A 210 -15.28 1.57 -26.51
N THR A 211 -14.83 2.33 -27.52
CA THR A 211 -15.14 3.76 -27.54
C THR A 211 -16.50 3.90 -28.23
N ASN A 212 -17.43 4.62 -27.60
CA ASN A 212 -18.75 5.01 -28.14
C ASN A 212 -19.92 4.04 -27.90
N THR A 213 -20.39 3.89 -26.66
CA THR A 213 -21.85 3.91 -26.42
C THR A 213 -22.16 4.34 -24.98
N THR A 214 -22.86 5.47 -24.86
CA THR A 214 -23.52 5.95 -23.66
C THR A 214 -24.75 5.09 -23.36
N GLU A 215 -24.58 4.04 -22.56
CA GLU A 215 -25.70 3.47 -21.81
C GLU A 215 -25.25 3.22 -20.37
N VAL A 216 -26.03 3.79 -19.45
CA VAL A 216 -25.82 3.77 -18.00
C VAL A 216 -25.99 2.32 -17.52
N THR A 217 -24.94 1.52 -17.62
CA THR A 217 -24.79 0.26 -16.90
C THR A 217 -23.94 0.52 -15.65
N PRO A 218 -24.25 -0.10 -14.51
CA PRO A 218 -23.60 0.21 -13.25
C PRO A 218 -22.10 -0.11 -13.35
N LYS A 219 -21.29 0.93 -13.17
CA LYS A 219 -19.83 0.97 -12.95
C LYS A 219 -19.11 -0.38 -13.06
N LYS A 220 -18.31 -0.53 -14.13
CA LYS A 220 -17.33 -1.60 -14.42
C LYS A 220 -16.28 -1.86 -13.30
N ASP A 221 -16.32 -1.10 -12.20
CA ASP A 221 -15.26 -1.01 -11.18
C ASP A 221 -15.52 -1.84 -9.91
N THR A 222 -16.61 -2.62 -9.87
CA THR A 222 -17.00 -3.39 -8.67
C THR A 222 -17.47 -4.82 -8.97
N GLN A 223 -17.11 -5.37 -10.14
CA GLN A 223 -17.46 -6.75 -10.44
C GLN A 223 -16.56 -7.69 -9.64
N ARG A 224 -17.15 -8.32 -8.61
CA ARG A 224 -16.46 -9.25 -7.73
C ARG A 224 -16.14 -10.53 -8.50
N ASN A 225 -14.98 -11.12 -8.21
CA ASN A 225 -14.68 -12.48 -8.66
C ASN A 225 -15.69 -13.44 -8.03
N LEU A 226 -16.10 -14.47 -8.78
CA LEU A 226 -16.95 -15.52 -8.23
C LEU A 226 -16.12 -16.38 -7.28
N HIS A 227 -16.69 -16.67 -6.13
CA HIS A 227 -16.16 -17.61 -5.15
C HIS A 227 -16.98 -18.89 -5.21
N ILE A 228 -16.30 -20.04 -5.19
CA ILE A 228 -16.95 -21.35 -5.09
C ILE A 228 -16.83 -21.78 -3.63
N MET A 229 -17.98 -22.06 -3.01
CA MET A 229 -18.08 -22.54 -1.64
C MET A 229 -17.24 -23.80 -1.44
N SER A 230 -16.48 -23.86 -0.35
CA SER A 230 -15.63 -25.02 -0.04
C SER A 230 -16.43 -26.27 0.34
N ASP A 231 -17.53 -26.09 1.08
CA ASP A 231 -18.45 -27.18 1.43
C ASP A 231 -19.37 -27.54 0.26
N CYS A 232 -19.64 -28.84 0.05
CA CYS A 232 -20.50 -29.30 -1.03
C CYS A 232 -21.93 -29.44 -0.52
N ALA A 233 -22.89 -28.75 -1.16
CA ALA A 233 -24.29 -28.81 -0.75
C ALA A 233 -24.89 -30.22 -0.87
N VAL A 234 -24.55 -30.96 -1.94
CA VAL A 234 -25.04 -32.32 -2.16
C VAL A 234 -24.01 -33.13 -2.96
N ASN A 235 -23.65 -34.31 -2.46
CA ASN A 235 -22.80 -35.25 -3.18
C ASN A 235 -23.63 -36.17 -4.08
N ILE A 236 -23.76 -35.83 -5.37
CA ILE A 236 -24.49 -36.63 -6.37
C ILE A 236 -23.51 -37.11 -7.45
N PRO A 237 -23.24 -38.42 -7.56
CA PRO A 237 -22.41 -38.93 -8.65
C PRO A 237 -23.16 -38.88 -9.99
N ILE A 238 -22.41 -38.69 -11.07
CA ILE A 238 -22.95 -38.77 -12.43
C ILE A 238 -23.10 -40.24 -12.80
N SER A 239 -24.27 -40.62 -13.31
CA SER A 239 -24.56 -42.00 -13.72
C SER A 239 -25.19 -42.04 -15.11
N ILE A 240 -24.99 -43.15 -15.82
CA ILE A 240 -25.63 -43.40 -17.11
C ILE A 240 -26.97 -44.11 -16.87
N GLY A 241 -28.05 -43.47 -17.31
CA GLY A 241 -29.39 -44.04 -17.23
C GLY A 241 -29.65 -45.06 -18.35
N PHE A 242 -30.14 -46.24 -17.98
CA PHE A 242 -30.66 -47.24 -18.92
C PHE A 242 -32.18 -47.38 -18.77
N HIS A 243 -32.87 -47.84 -19.81
CA HIS A 243 -34.26 -48.26 -19.69
C HIS A 243 -34.40 -49.37 -18.63
N LYS A 244 -35.55 -49.37 -17.94
CA LYS A 244 -35.88 -50.41 -16.95
C LYS A 244 -35.73 -51.79 -17.59
N ASN A 245 -35.03 -52.70 -16.90
CA ASN A 245 -34.75 -54.07 -17.33
C ASN A 245 -33.96 -54.19 -18.65
N SER A 246 -33.14 -53.19 -19.00
CA SER A 246 -32.28 -53.28 -20.18
C SER A 246 -31.24 -54.42 -20.02
N PRO A 247 -31.12 -55.32 -21.01
CA PRO A 247 -30.11 -56.38 -20.99
C PRO A 247 -28.68 -55.86 -21.11
N LEU A 248 -28.49 -54.58 -21.51
CA LEU A 248 -27.17 -53.97 -21.65
C LEU A 248 -26.58 -53.51 -20.32
N LYS A 249 -27.40 -53.28 -19.28
CA LYS A 249 -26.93 -52.77 -17.98
C LYS A 249 -25.79 -53.61 -17.37
N PRO A 250 -25.90 -54.94 -17.21
CA PRO A 250 -24.84 -55.72 -16.56
C PRO A 250 -23.52 -55.66 -17.33
N LEU A 251 -23.59 -55.64 -18.67
CA LEU A 251 -22.40 -55.52 -19.50
C LEU A 251 -21.76 -54.13 -19.38
N ALA A 252 -22.58 -53.08 -19.44
CA ALA A 252 -22.12 -51.70 -19.33
C ALA A 252 -21.50 -51.41 -17.95
N ASP A 253 -22.07 -51.95 -16.87
CA ASP A 253 -21.54 -51.79 -15.52
C ASP A 253 -20.11 -52.35 -15.43
N VAL A 254 -19.84 -53.55 -15.95
CA VAL A 254 -18.49 -54.16 -15.93
C VAL A 254 -17.47 -53.29 -16.67
N TYR A 255 -17.83 -52.76 -17.84
CA TYR A 255 -16.92 -51.89 -18.58
C TYR A 255 -16.75 -50.53 -17.91
N MET A 256 -17.80 -49.97 -17.33
CA MET A 256 -17.73 -48.69 -16.61
C MET A 256 -16.78 -48.78 -15.41
N TRP A 257 -16.89 -49.86 -14.62
CA TRP A 257 -15.97 -50.11 -13.51
C TRP A 257 -14.53 -50.19 -13.98
N ARG A 258 -14.24 -50.95 -15.06
CA ARG A 258 -12.88 -51.02 -15.62
C ARG A 258 -12.35 -49.66 -16.08
N VAL A 259 -13.20 -48.84 -16.70
CA VAL A 259 -12.83 -47.49 -17.17
C VAL A 259 -12.51 -46.57 -15.99
N VAL A 260 -13.25 -46.68 -14.88
CA VAL A 260 -12.99 -45.94 -13.64
C VAL A 260 -11.74 -46.45 -12.94
N GLU A 261 -11.56 -47.77 -12.80
CA GLU A 261 -10.41 -48.42 -12.14
C GLU A 261 -9.08 -48.11 -12.84
N VAL A 262 -9.09 -48.03 -14.17
CA VAL A 262 -7.91 -47.64 -14.96
C VAL A 262 -7.62 -46.13 -14.84
N GLY A 263 -8.49 -45.35 -14.20
CA GLY A 263 -8.33 -43.91 -14.04
C GLY A 263 -8.61 -43.11 -15.31
N LEU A 264 -9.26 -43.73 -16.30
CA LEU A 264 -9.50 -43.10 -17.60
C LEU A 264 -10.51 -41.94 -17.48
N VAL A 265 -11.50 -42.07 -16.59
CA VAL A 265 -12.44 -40.98 -16.27
C VAL A 265 -11.73 -39.78 -15.67
N GLU A 266 -10.84 -39.99 -14.70
CA GLU A 266 -10.07 -38.92 -14.06
C GLU A 266 -9.16 -38.22 -15.07
N LYS A 267 -8.48 -39.01 -15.93
CA LYS A 267 -7.68 -38.47 -17.03
C LYS A 267 -8.52 -37.59 -17.96
N TRP A 268 -9.66 -38.08 -18.43
CA TRP A 268 -10.52 -37.30 -19.34
C TRP A 268 -11.06 -36.04 -18.70
N LEU A 269 -11.46 -36.11 -17.43
CA LEU A 269 -11.91 -34.93 -16.69
C LEU A 269 -10.78 -33.90 -16.58
N ASN A 270 -9.57 -34.33 -16.22
CA ASN A 270 -8.40 -33.46 -16.15
C ASN A 270 -8.02 -32.87 -17.51
N ASP A 271 -8.07 -33.64 -18.60
CA ASP A 271 -7.79 -33.15 -19.95
C ASP A 271 -8.78 -32.06 -20.38
N VAL A 272 -10.08 -32.21 -20.05
CA VAL A 272 -11.12 -31.21 -20.33
C VAL A 272 -10.98 -29.98 -19.43
N MET A 273 -10.61 -30.16 -18.16
CA MET A 273 -10.47 -29.07 -17.19
C MET A 273 -9.11 -28.34 -17.26
N TYR A 274 -8.09 -28.93 -17.87
CA TYR A 274 -6.75 -28.33 -18.04
C TYR A 274 -6.76 -26.88 -18.59
N PRO A 275 -7.48 -26.54 -19.68
CA PRO A 275 -7.54 -25.16 -20.15
C PRO A 275 -8.16 -24.20 -19.12
N ILE A 276 -9.08 -24.68 -18.29
CA ILE A 276 -9.75 -23.87 -17.26
C ILE A 276 -8.78 -23.63 -16.09
N HIS A 277 -8.12 -24.68 -15.61
CA HIS A 277 -7.14 -24.61 -14.52
C HIS A 277 -5.94 -23.72 -14.88
N SER A 278 -5.42 -23.83 -16.10
CA SER A 278 -4.31 -22.99 -16.53
C SER A 278 -4.66 -21.49 -16.55
N LEU A 279 -5.92 -21.13 -16.82
CA LEU A 279 -6.40 -19.74 -16.78
C LEU A 279 -6.67 -19.22 -15.36
N GLU A 280 -6.82 -20.11 -14.38
CA GLU A 280 -6.99 -19.80 -12.95
C GLU A 280 -5.63 -19.54 -12.28
N THR A 281 -4.67 -20.45 -12.43
CA THR A 281 -3.35 -20.39 -11.77
C THR A 281 -2.54 -19.14 -12.11
N ASN A 282 -2.73 -18.56 -13.31
CA ASN A 282 -2.02 -17.35 -13.73
C ASN A 282 -2.37 -16.10 -12.88
N GLU A 283 -3.39 -16.15 -12.03
CA GLU A 283 -3.86 -14.98 -11.27
C GLU A 283 -3.63 -15.01 -9.77
N ASP A 284 -3.46 -16.18 -9.15
CA ASP A 284 -3.10 -16.27 -7.72
C ASP A 284 -1.67 -15.77 -7.45
N GLU A 285 -0.86 -15.64 -8.50
CA GLU A 285 0.31 -14.76 -8.52
C GLU A 285 -0.11 -13.28 -8.54
N VAL A 286 -0.99 -12.87 -7.62
CA VAL A 286 -1.11 -11.46 -7.23
C VAL A 286 0.21 -11.10 -6.56
N LYS A 287 1.23 -10.85 -7.38
CA LYS A 287 2.43 -10.09 -7.03
C LYS A 287 1.93 -8.96 -6.17
N ALA A 288 2.54 -8.75 -5.01
CA ALA A 288 2.19 -7.71 -4.05
C ALA A 288 2.26 -6.33 -4.71
N LEU A 289 1.27 -6.01 -5.54
CA LEU A 289 1.21 -4.80 -6.34
C LEU A 289 0.70 -3.75 -5.37
N MET A 290 1.63 -2.94 -4.89
CA MET A 290 1.32 -1.86 -3.96
C MET A 290 0.49 -0.82 -4.72
N ASN A 291 -0.82 -0.96 -4.66
CA ASN A 291 -1.76 -0.02 -5.25
C ASN A 291 -1.73 1.30 -4.46
N LEU A 292 -1.71 2.43 -5.16
CA LEU A 292 -1.74 3.78 -4.57
C LEU A 292 -2.90 3.94 -3.57
N LYS A 293 -4.03 3.26 -3.81
CA LYS A 293 -5.19 3.24 -2.92
C LYS A 293 -4.85 2.74 -1.50
N LYS A 294 -3.92 1.78 -1.38
CA LYS A 294 -3.45 1.27 -0.07
C LYS A 294 -2.53 2.25 0.65
N LEU A 295 -1.80 3.10 -0.09
CA LEU A 295 -0.85 4.07 0.45
C LEU A 295 -1.46 5.47 0.68
N TYR A 296 -2.70 5.71 0.24
CA TYR A 296 -3.38 7.00 0.34
C TYR A 296 -3.41 7.56 1.77
N GLY A 297 -3.55 6.69 2.79
CA GLY A 297 -3.51 7.11 4.20
C GLY A 297 -2.18 7.78 4.60
N ALA A 298 -1.05 7.33 4.07
CA ALA A 298 0.25 7.95 4.33
C ALA A 298 0.36 9.35 3.71
N PHE A 299 -0.19 9.54 2.50
CA PHE A 299 -0.25 10.86 1.86
C PHE A 299 -1.14 11.83 2.61
N ILE A 300 -2.29 11.38 3.12
CA ILE A 300 -3.16 12.22 3.95
C ILE A 300 -2.44 12.63 5.23
N ALA A 301 -1.82 11.69 5.93
CA ALA A 301 -1.08 12.00 7.17
C ALA A 301 0.05 13.01 6.93
N LEU A 302 0.77 12.87 5.82
CA LEU A 302 1.80 13.82 5.40
C LEU A 302 1.21 15.21 5.11
N ALA A 303 0.09 15.28 4.39
CA ALA A 303 -0.58 16.56 4.10
C ALA A 303 -1.05 17.26 5.38
N ILE A 304 -1.61 16.53 6.34
CA ILE A 304 -1.99 17.07 7.65
C ILE A 304 -0.76 17.61 8.40
N GLY A 305 0.36 16.88 8.38
CA GLY A 305 1.61 17.34 9.01
C GLY A 305 2.13 18.66 8.42
N TYR A 306 2.15 18.77 7.09
CA TYR A 306 2.60 20.01 6.42
C TYR A 306 1.64 21.18 6.64
N THR A 307 0.33 20.95 6.64
CA THR A 307 -0.66 22.01 6.89
C THR A 307 -0.57 22.53 8.31
N LEU A 308 -0.43 21.66 9.32
CA LEU A 308 -0.23 22.07 10.71
C LEU A 308 1.08 22.85 10.89
N SER A 309 2.17 22.39 10.28
CA SER A 309 3.46 23.09 10.31
C SER A 309 3.38 24.49 9.68
N ALA A 310 2.73 24.60 8.51
CA ALA A 310 2.50 25.89 7.86
C ALA A 310 1.61 26.82 8.70
N LEU A 311 0.60 26.29 9.38
CA LEU A 311 -0.28 27.07 10.26
C LEU A 311 0.47 27.61 11.49
N CYS A 312 1.32 26.79 12.13
CA CYS A 312 2.19 27.26 13.20
C CYS A 312 3.16 28.37 12.74
N LEU A 313 3.81 28.18 11.58
CA LEU A 313 4.75 29.17 11.03
C LEU A 313 4.05 30.48 10.67
N THR A 314 2.86 30.42 10.07
CA THR A 314 2.07 31.63 9.78
C THR A 314 1.61 32.31 11.06
N GLY A 315 1.20 31.56 12.09
CA GLY A 315 0.88 32.07 13.41
C GLY A 315 2.04 32.82 14.06
N GLU A 316 3.25 32.26 14.02
CA GLU A 316 4.47 32.91 14.52
C GLU A 316 4.78 34.20 13.74
N LEU A 317 4.65 34.19 12.42
CA LEU A 317 4.86 35.37 11.58
C LEU A 317 3.84 36.47 11.88
N ILE A 318 2.57 36.11 12.10
CA ILE A 318 1.50 37.04 12.46
C ILE A 318 1.77 37.61 13.85
N HIS A 319 2.07 36.78 14.85
CA HIS A 319 2.44 37.23 16.19
C HIS A 319 3.65 38.18 16.15
N TRP A 320 4.68 37.82 15.37
CA TRP A 320 5.85 38.66 15.17
C TRP A 320 5.51 40.01 14.51
N HIS A 321 4.66 40.00 13.49
CA HIS A 321 4.30 41.21 12.75
C HIS A 321 3.37 42.14 13.55
N PHE A 322 2.38 41.60 14.25
CA PHE A 322 1.35 42.40 14.92
C PHE A 322 1.71 42.80 16.36
N ILE A 323 2.43 41.97 17.10
CA ILE A 323 2.78 42.23 18.50
C ILE A 323 4.21 42.77 18.56
N VAL A 324 5.18 41.99 18.06
CA VAL A 324 6.61 42.32 18.26
C VAL A 324 7.04 43.56 17.48
N LYS A 325 6.60 43.76 16.23
CA LYS A 325 6.95 44.97 15.47
C LYS A 325 6.14 46.21 15.85
N ARG A 326 4.96 46.05 16.45
CA ARG A 326 4.08 47.15 16.85
C ARG A 326 4.46 47.72 18.21
N ASP A 327 5.20 46.97 19.02
CA ASP A 327 5.69 47.44 20.31
C ASP A 327 6.69 48.60 20.15
N PRO A 328 6.49 49.74 20.84
CA PRO A 328 7.30 50.96 20.66
C PRO A 328 8.76 50.81 21.14
N ASN A 329 9.10 49.73 21.84
CA ASN A 329 10.46 49.39 22.28
C ASN A 329 11.18 48.40 21.33
N PHE A 330 10.60 48.11 20.16
CA PHE A 330 11.19 47.18 19.21
C PHE A 330 12.30 47.85 18.37
N ASP A 331 13.54 47.43 18.61
CA ASP A 331 14.70 47.77 17.77
C ASP A 331 15.17 46.52 17.01
N LYS A 332 15.18 46.60 15.68
CA LYS A 332 15.57 45.54 14.75
C LYS A 332 16.98 45.01 15.00
N TYR A 333 17.87 45.84 15.56
CA TYR A 333 19.27 45.50 15.79
C TYR A 333 19.57 45.07 17.24
N ALA A 334 18.60 45.18 18.14
CA ALA A 334 18.78 44.92 19.57
C ALA A 334 17.71 43.98 20.18
N LEU A 335 17.37 42.91 19.45
CA LEU A 335 16.32 41.95 19.83
C LEU A 335 16.52 41.29 21.21
N HIS A 336 17.77 41.08 21.61
CA HIS A 336 18.13 40.49 22.91
C HIS A 336 17.75 41.38 24.11
N LEU A 337 17.69 42.71 23.94
CA LEU A 337 17.26 43.63 24.99
C LEU A 337 15.73 43.63 25.16
N TYR A 338 15.00 43.46 24.06
CA TYR A 338 13.54 43.37 24.05
C TYR A 338 13.04 42.13 24.82
N TYR A 339 13.58 40.94 24.54
CA TYR A 339 13.19 39.71 25.26
C TYR A 339 13.68 39.69 26.72
N ARG A 340 14.83 40.32 27.03
CA ARG A 340 15.30 40.44 28.42
C ARG A 340 14.39 41.30 29.30
N LYS A 341 13.73 42.31 28.72
CA LYS A 341 12.81 43.21 29.43
C LYS A 341 11.41 42.64 29.61
N LYS A 342 11.05 41.61 28.83
CA LYS A 342 9.75 40.91 28.88
C LYS A 342 9.76 39.69 29.81
N ASN A 343 10.92 39.11 30.07
CA ASN A 343 11.12 37.95 30.96
C ASN A 343 11.42 38.34 32.42
N TYR A 344 11.18 39.60 32.81
CA TYR A 344 11.35 40.12 34.18
C TYR A 344 10.05 40.69 34.71
#